data_AF-A0A629RZY0-F1
#
_entry.id   AF-A0A629RZY0-F1
#
_cell.length_a   1.000
_cell.length_b   1.000
_cell.length_c   1.000
_cell.angle_alpha   90.00
_cell.angle_beta   90.00
_cell.angle_gamma   90.00
#
_symmetry.space_group_name_H-M   'P 1'
#
loop_
_entity.id
_entity.type
_entity.pdbx_description
1 polymer ?
#
loop_
_entity_poly.entity_id
_entity_poly.type
_entity_poly.pdbx_seq_one_letter_code
_entity_poly.pdbx_strand_id
1 'polypeptide(L)'
;MYSSKSTDYQTATITNNGFWPDIAAGEFEEVRAIPPRVSHESVRDALLTAVSNINNRLSELQRQWQSLGYERAGDVPAPHVVTFAQGSTNTEQETTTGRNAVEALYIKAIYAQAKADLMPEFSTTGMKDVWPGENAPDARRGLLTESAMAIRTLIGAPRASVGLIG
;
A
#
# COMPACT_ATOMS: atom_id res chain seq x y z
N MET A 1 20.63 -18.26 17.33
CA MET A 1 19.28 -17.93 17.84
C MET A 1 18.91 -16.56 17.31
N TYR A 2 18.07 -16.49 16.28
CA TYR A 2 17.54 -15.21 15.79
C TYR A 2 16.39 -14.85 16.73
N SER A 3 16.60 -13.84 17.58
CA SER A 3 15.52 -13.26 18.36
C SER A 3 14.59 -12.58 17.35
N SER A 4 13.49 -13.24 17.00
CA SER A 4 12.32 -12.54 16.49
C SER A 4 11.89 -11.61 17.62
N LYS A 5 12.34 -10.35 17.58
CA LYS A 5 11.62 -9.29 18.29
C LYS A 5 10.19 -9.40 17.75
N SER A 6 9.29 -9.96 18.55
CA SER A 6 7.86 -9.89 18.32
C SER A 6 7.54 -8.41 18.46
N THR A 7 7.71 -7.65 17.38
CA THR A 7 7.16 -6.31 17.30
C THR A 7 5.66 -6.51 17.36
N ASP A 8 5.04 -6.03 18.43
CA ASP A 8 3.60 -6.11 18.63
C ASP A 8 2.95 -5.15 17.63
N TYR A 9 2.74 -5.62 16.41
CA TYR A 9 2.08 -4.86 15.35
C TYR A 9 0.59 -4.77 15.66
N GLN A 10 -0.01 -3.62 15.40
CA GLN A 10 -1.43 -3.47 15.65
C GLN A 10 -2.28 -4.30 14.69
N THR A 11 -3.43 -4.79 15.17
CA THR A 11 -4.39 -5.55 14.37
C THR A 11 -5.50 -4.69 13.76
N ALA A 12 -5.36 -3.36 13.79
CA ALA A 12 -6.37 -2.45 13.27
C ALA A 12 -6.43 -2.52 11.73
N THR A 13 -7.65 -2.43 11.20
CA THR A 13 -7.92 -2.37 9.76
C THR A 13 -8.68 -1.09 9.45
N ILE A 14 -8.23 -0.37 8.43
CA ILE A 14 -8.91 0.81 7.91
C ILE A 14 -9.83 0.35 6.79
N THR A 15 -11.13 0.46 7.04
CA THR A 15 -12.17 0.15 6.06
C THR A 15 -12.25 1.24 5.00
N ASN A 16 -12.27 0.82 3.74
CA ASN A 16 -12.27 1.71 2.59
C ASN A 16 -13.68 1.86 1.99
N ASN A 17 -13.77 2.47 0.80
CA ASN A 17 -15.03 2.77 0.13
C ASN A 17 -15.66 1.59 -0.63
N GLY A 18 -15.19 0.37 -0.41
CA GLY A 18 -15.68 -0.85 -1.06
C GLY A 18 -15.15 -1.11 -2.48
N PHE A 19 -14.66 -0.07 -3.19
CA PHE A 19 -13.96 -0.25 -4.47
C PHE A 19 -12.48 -0.57 -4.23
N TRP A 20 -11.81 0.25 -3.42
CA TRP A 20 -10.42 0.05 -3.03
C TRP A 20 -10.32 -0.93 -1.87
N PRO A 21 -9.20 -1.67 -1.72
CA PRO A 21 -9.04 -2.62 -0.65
C PRO A 21 -8.91 -1.93 0.71
N ASP A 22 -9.35 -2.63 1.75
CA ASP A 22 -9.09 -2.26 3.14
C ASP A 22 -7.59 -2.35 3.46
N ILE A 23 -7.15 -1.54 4.42
CA ILE A 23 -5.73 -1.40 4.74
C ILE A 23 -5.46 -1.93 6.15
N ALA A 24 -4.65 -2.99 6.26
CA ALA A 24 -4.16 -3.48 7.54
C ALA A 24 -3.04 -2.57 8.06
N ALA A 25 -3.25 -1.97 9.24
CA ALA A 25 -2.26 -1.09 9.85
C ALA A 25 -1.01 -1.85 10.33
N GLY A 26 -1.16 -3.10 10.78
CA GLY A 26 -0.03 -3.96 11.11
C GLY A 26 0.84 -4.33 9.90
N GLU A 27 0.23 -4.61 8.75
CA GLU A 27 0.96 -4.85 7.49
C GLU A 27 1.78 -3.60 7.11
N PHE A 28 1.24 -2.40 7.32
CA PHE A 28 1.99 -1.16 7.10
C PHE A 28 3.18 -1.02 8.06
N GLU A 29 2.97 -1.25 9.36
CA GLU A 29 4.03 -1.17 10.37
C GLU A 29 5.18 -2.14 10.04
N GLU A 30 4.85 -3.36 9.64
CA GLU A 30 5.81 -4.38 9.24
C GLU A 30 6.54 -3.99 7.94
N VAL A 31 5.80 -3.77 6.86
CA VAL A 31 6.36 -3.52 5.51
C VAL A 31 7.21 -2.25 5.47
N ARG A 32 6.82 -1.21 6.20
CA ARG A 32 7.56 0.06 6.24
C ARG A 32 8.58 0.15 7.38
N ALA A 33 8.72 -0.93 8.17
CA ALA A 33 9.58 -1.02 9.34
C ALA A 33 9.38 0.19 10.28
N ILE A 34 8.12 0.46 10.62
CA ILE A 34 7.76 1.57 11.50
C ILE A 34 8.32 1.27 12.90
N PRO A 35 9.08 2.19 13.50
CA PRO A 35 9.65 1.96 14.82
C PRO A 35 8.55 1.77 15.88
N PRO A 36 8.68 0.82 16.82
CA PRO A 36 7.68 0.55 17.86
C PRO A 36 7.38 1.73 18.81
N ARG A 37 8.19 2.79 18.75
CA ARG A 37 8.03 4.01 19.53
C ARG A 37 6.98 4.96 18.93
N VAL A 38 6.67 4.83 17.64
CA VAL A 38 5.55 5.55 17.02
C VAL A 38 4.26 5.00 17.61
N SER A 39 3.36 5.87 18.03
CA SER A 39 2.10 5.42 18.58
C SER A 39 1.24 4.76 17.49
N HIS A 40 0.54 3.67 17.83
CA HIS A 40 -0.40 3.05 16.91
C HIS A 40 -1.51 4.03 16.47
N GLU A 41 -1.84 5.03 17.30
CA GLU A 41 -2.75 6.13 16.94
C GLU A 41 -2.21 7.00 15.81
N SER A 42 -0.98 7.51 15.93
CA SER A 42 -0.31 8.26 14.87
C SER A 42 -0.28 7.47 13.55
N VAL A 43 0.02 6.17 13.63
CA VAL A 43 0.01 5.30 12.44
C VAL A 43 -1.37 5.21 11.80
N ARG A 44 -2.43 5.02 12.60
CA ARG A 44 -3.81 4.95 12.11
C ARG A 44 -4.25 6.28 11.48
N ASP A 45 -3.94 7.40 12.11
CA ASP A 45 -4.29 8.73 11.61
C ASP A 45 -3.56 9.07 10.31
N ALA A 46 -2.27 8.73 10.22
CA ALA A 46 -1.49 8.91 9.00
C ALA A 46 -2.04 8.05 7.85
N LEU A 47 -2.41 6.80 8.12
CA LEU A 47 -3.04 5.93 7.12
C LEU A 47 -4.43 6.42 6.70
N LEU A 48 -5.29 6.84 7.64
CA LEU A 48 -6.62 7.41 7.34
C LEU A 48 -6.50 8.65 6.44
N THR A 49 -5.54 9.52 6.74
CA THR A 49 -5.24 10.71 5.96
C THR A 49 -4.73 10.34 4.56
N ALA A 50 -3.80 9.39 4.47
CA ALA A 50 -3.28 8.91 3.19
C ALA A 50 -4.35 8.26 2.31
N VAL A 51 -5.19 7.38 2.88
CA VAL A 51 -6.32 6.75 2.18
C VAL A 51 -7.27 7.82 1.63
N SER A 52 -7.68 8.77 2.46
CA SER A 52 -8.59 9.85 2.05
C SER A 52 -8.02 10.68 0.91
N ASN A 53 -6.75 11.08 1.01
CA ASN A 53 -6.08 11.88 -0.01
C ASN A 53 -5.95 11.13 -1.34
N ILE A 54 -5.59 9.85 -1.30
CA ILE A 54 -5.36 9.05 -2.51
C ILE A 54 -6.70 8.70 -3.18
N ASN A 55 -7.73 8.37 -2.39
CA ASN A 55 -9.08 8.18 -2.91
C ASN A 55 -9.58 9.43 -3.64
N ASN A 56 -9.38 10.62 -3.07
CA ASN A 56 -9.77 11.86 -3.72
C ASN A 56 -9.04 12.07 -5.05
N ARG A 57 -7.73 11.80 -5.09
CA ARG A 57 -6.90 11.91 -6.31
C ARG A 57 -7.28 10.88 -7.39
N LEU A 58 -7.73 9.70 -6.99
CA LEU A 58 -8.13 8.62 -7.90
C LEU A 58 -9.64 8.57 -8.17
N SER A 59 -10.43 9.51 -7.65
CA SER A 59 -11.88 9.49 -7.74
C SER A 59 -12.40 9.44 -9.19
N GLU A 60 -11.74 10.14 -10.11
CA GLU A 60 -12.08 10.11 -11.54
C GLU A 60 -11.76 8.75 -12.17
N LEU A 61 -10.61 8.17 -11.85
CA LEU A 61 -10.22 6.85 -12.34
C LEU A 61 -11.18 5.76 -11.83
N GLN A 62 -11.55 5.83 -10.55
CA GLN A 62 -12.55 4.94 -9.96
C GLN A 62 -13.89 5.06 -10.70
N ARG A 63 -14.39 6.28 -10.95
CA ARG A 63 -15.63 6.49 -11.72
C ARG A 63 -15.55 5.87 -13.11
N GLN A 64 -14.42 6.03 -13.79
CA GLN A 64 -14.20 5.45 -15.11
C GLN A 64 -14.27 3.93 -15.06
N TRP A 65 -13.57 3.28 -14.13
CA TRP A 65 -13.62 1.83 -13.98
C TRP A 65 -15.00 1.31 -13.60
N GLN A 66 -15.71 1.99 -12.70
CA GLN A 66 -17.10 1.65 -12.37
C GLN A 66 -18.02 1.79 -13.59
N SER A 67 -17.81 2.79 -14.45
CA SER A 67 -18.57 2.92 -15.70
C SER A 67 -18.28 1.80 -16.72
N LEU A 68 -17.11 1.17 -16.62
CA LEU A 68 -16.73 -0.02 -17.40
C LEU A 68 -17.24 -1.32 -16.77
N GLY A 69 -17.89 -1.26 -15.61
CA GLY A 69 -18.48 -2.41 -14.91
C GLY A 69 -17.59 -3.06 -13.86
N TYR A 70 -16.44 -2.47 -13.52
CA TYR A 70 -15.60 -2.98 -12.43
C TYR A 70 -16.13 -2.48 -11.08
N GLU A 71 -16.54 -3.40 -10.22
CA GLU A 71 -17.08 -3.07 -8.89
C GLU A 71 -15.97 -2.92 -7.84
N ARG A 72 -14.84 -3.61 -8.03
CA ARG A 72 -13.66 -3.56 -7.16
C ARG A 72 -12.38 -3.31 -7.95
N ALA A 73 -11.38 -2.74 -7.28
CA ALA A 73 -10.04 -2.55 -7.84
C ALA A 73 -9.40 -3.88 -8.26
N GLY A 74 -9.69 -4.97 -7.53
CA GLY A 74 -9.28 -6.34 -7.85
C GLY A 74 -9.80 -6.86 -9.21
N ASP A 75 -10.96 -6.37 -9.66
CA ASP A 75 -11.61 -6.82 -10.90
C ASP A 75 -10.99 -6.19 -12.15
N VAL A 76 -10.22 -5.11 -11.97
CA VAL A 76 -9.58 -4.40 -13.08
C VAL A 76 -8.52 -5.31 -13.72
N PRO A 77 -8.55 -5.52 -15.05
CA PRO A 77 -7.57 -6.35 -15.74
C PRO A 77 -6.16 -5.81 -15.56
N ALA A 78 -5.37 -6.52 -14.76
CA ALA A 78 -4.01 -6.17 -14.42
C ALA A 78 -3.18 -7.43 -14.13
N PRO A 79 -1.85 -7.37 -14.25
CA PRO A 79 -0.99 -8.43 -13.76
C PRO A 79 -1.31 -8.75 -12.29
N HIS A 80 -1.43 -10.03 -11.95
CA HIS A 80 -1.77 -10.48 -10.60
C HIS A 80 -0.78 -11.52 -10.12
N VAL A 81 -0.59 -11.59 -8.81
CA VAL A 81 0.23 -12.64 -8.19
C VAL A 81 -0.60 -13.91 -8.13
N VAL A 82 -0.04 -15.01 -8.62
CA VAL A 82 -0.62 -16.35 -8.49
C VAL A 82 0.25 -17.13 -7.53
N THR A 83 -0.30 -17.53 -6.39
CA THR A 83 0.39 -18.41 -5.44
C THR A 83 -0.20 -19.80 -5.50
N PHE A 84 0.67 -20.79 -5.67
CA PHE A 84 0.32 -22.21 -5.56
C PHE A 84 0.58 -22.65 -4.13
N ALA A 85 -0.41 -23.27 -3.48
CA ALA A 85 -0.21 -23.86 -2.17
C ALA A 85 0.88 -24.95 -2.26
N GLN A 86 2.04 -24.73 -1.64
CA GLN A 86 3.04 -25.79 -1.49
C GLN A 86 2.57 -26.74 -0.38
N GLY A 87 2.18 -27.96 -0.77
CA GLY A 87 1.86 -29.04 0.18
C GLY A 87 0.63 -29.90 -0.16
N SER A 88 -0.14 -29.58 -1.21
CA SER A 88 -1.26 -30.45 -1.62
C SER A 88 -0.74 -31.63 -2.46
N THR A 89 -0.82 -32.83 -1.89
CA THR A 89 -0.55 -34.12 -2.57
C THR A 89 -1.76 -34.64 -3.36
N ASN A 90 -2.85 -33.88 -3.46
CA ASN A 90 -4.03 -34.27 -4.21
C ASN A 90 -4.29 -33.28 -5.36
N THR A 91 -4.69 -33.84 -6.51
CA THR A 91 -4.68 -33.34 -7.90
C THR A 91 -5.48 -32.06 -8.22
N GLU A 92 -5.80 -31.21 -7.25
CA GLU A 92 -6.38 -29.89 -7.50
C GLU A 92 -5.41 -28.85 -6.94
N GLN A 93 -4.63 -28.22 -7.83
CA GLN A 93 -3.78 -27.09 -7.48
C GLN A 93 -4.70 -25.92 -7.11
N GLU A 94 -5.01 -25.81 -5.81
CA GLU A 94 -5.74 -24.69 -5.26
C GLU A 94 -4.93 -23.43 -5.52
N THR A 95 -5.38 -22.70 -6.55
CA THR A 95 -4.73 -21.49 -7.03
C THR A 95 -5.41 -20.33 -6.32
N THR A 96 -4.71 -19.72 -5.37
CA THR A 96 -5.20 -18.49 -4.75
C THR A 96 -4.73 -17.30 -5.60
N THR A 97 -5.67 -16.62 -6.25
CA THR A 97 -5.40 -15.34 -6.90
C THR A 97 -5.10 -14.32 -5.81
N GLY A 98 -3.84 -13.88 -5.75
CA GLY A 98 -3.41 -12.83 -4.84
C GLY A 98 -3.77 -11.43 -5.33
N ARG A 99 -3.28 -10.42 -4.61
CA ARG A 99 -3.44 -8.99 -4.91
C ARG A 99 -3.05 -8.69 -6.36
N ASN A 100 -3.86 -7.90 -7.07
CA ASN A 100 -3.53 -7.46 -8.43
C ASN A 100 -2.56 -6.24 -8.42
N ALA A 101 -1.98 -5.90 -9.57
CA ALA A 101 -1.05 -4.79 -9.67
C ALA A 101 -1.68 -3.43 -9.35
N VAL A 102 -2.99 -3.27 -9.58
CA VAL A 102 -3.74 -2.04 -9.27
C VAL A 102 -3.81 -1.83 -7.75
N GLU A 103 -4.23 -2.84 -7.01
CA GLU A 103 -4.26 -2.85 -5.56
C GLU A 103 -2.85 -2.69 -4.97
N ALA A 104 -1.85 -3.35 -5.54
CA ALA A 104 -0.46 -3.21 -5.11
C ALA A 104 0.07 -1.77 -5.27
N LEU A 105 -0.22 -1.11 -6.40
CA LEU A 105 0.15 0.28 -6.63
C LEU A 105 -0.60 1.24 -5.70
N TYR A 106 -1.88 0.98 -5.46
CA TYR A 106 -2.71 1.76 -4.54
C TYR A 106 -2.15 1.72 -3.11
N ILE A 107 -1.87 0.52 -2.60
CA ILE A 107 -1.30 0.31 -1.26
C ILE A 107 0.10 0.91 -1.17
N LYS A 108 0.93 0.77 -2.21
CA LYS A 108 2.25 1.42 -2.27
C LYS A 108 2.13 2.94 -2.11
N ALA A 109 1.18 3.57 -2.81
CA ALA A 109 0.96 5.01 -2.72
C ALA A 109 0.55 5.43 -1.30
N ILE A 110 -0.36 4.69 -0.66
CA ILE A 110 -0.81 4.93 0.72
C ILE A 110 0.36 4.82 1.67
N TYR A 111 1.09 3.71 1.61
CA TYR A 111 2.18 3.45 2.54
C TYR A 111 3.32 4.46 2.38
N ALA A 112 3.59 4.91 1.15
CA ALA A 112 4.58 5.96 0.92
C ALA A 112 4.12 7.29 1.53
N GLN A 113 2.87 7.67 1.31
CA GLN A 113 2.32 8.93 1.83
C GLN A 113 2.18 8.92 3.37
N ALA A 114 1.62 7.86 3.96
CA ALA A 114 1.48 7.73 5.40
C ALA A 114 2.85 7.77 6.10
N LYS A 115 3.87 7.09 5.55
CA LYS A 115 5.24 7.16 6.09
C LYS A 115 5.81 8.58 6.00
N ALA A 116 5.54 9.31 4.92
CA ALA A 116 5.97 10.70 4.74
C ALA A 116 5.34 11.63 5.79
N ASP A 117 4.10 11.36 6.19
CA ASP A 117 3.38 12.15 7.19
C ASP A 117 3.84 11.86 8.62
N LEU A 118 4.37 10.67 8.89
CA LEU A 118 5.00 10.33 10.18
C LEU A 118 6.41 10.92 10.34
N MET A 119 7.02 11.45 9.27
CA MET A 119 8.40 11.96 9.30
C MET A 119 8.69 13.12 10.28
N PRO A 120 7.80 14.11 10.43
CA PRO A 120 7.98 15.17 11.42
C PRO A 120 8.04 14.63 12.86
N GLU A 121 7.27 13.60 13.19
CA GLU A 121 7.25 12.97 14.53
C GLU A 121 8.57 12.27 14.87
N PHE A 122 9.26 11.73 13.86
CA PHE A 122 10.60 11.16 14.03
C PHE A 122 11.65 12.23 14.33
N SER A 123 11.48 13.45 13.82
CA SER A 123 12.44 14.54 13.96
C SER A 123 12.42 15.14 15.37
N THR A 124 11.26 15.19 16.03
CA THR A 124 11.11 15.71 17.40
C THR A 124 11.54 14.69 18.47
N THR A 125 11.46 13.39 18.15
CA THR A 125 11.71 12.29 19.10
C THR A 125 13.20 11.93 19.23
N GLY A 126 14.12 12.68 18.60
CA GLY A 126 15.56 12.41 18.67
C GLY A 126 15.98 11.13 17.95
N MET A 127 15.18 10.63 17.00
CA MET A 127 15.38 9.34 16.32
C MET A 127 16.41 9.40 15.18
N LYS A 128 17.43 10.25 15.30
CA LYS A 128 18.55 10.38 14.36
C LYS A 128 19.29 9.04 14.15
N ASP A 129 19.27 8.16 15.15
CA ASP A 129 19.96 6.87 15.12
C ASP A 129 19.19 5.78 14.36
N VAL A 130 17.87 5.95 14.16
CA VAL A 130 17.03 4.96 13.46
C VAL A 130 17.10 5.12 11.94
N TRP A 131 17.50 6.31 11.48
CA TRP A 131 17.74 6.62 10.06
C TRP A 131 19.12 7.27 9.92
N PRO A 132 20.20 6.47 9.83
CA PRO A 132 21.55 7.00 9.69
C PRO A 132 21.72 7.67 8.32
N GLY A 133 21.89 8.99 8.30
CA GLY A 133 22.57 9.69 7.19
C GLY A 133 21.71 10.36 6.13
N GLU A 134 20.37 10.35 6.21
CA GLU A 134 19.53 11.07 5.24
C GLU A 134 18.85 12.29 5.89
N ASN A 135 18.94 13.45 5.24
CA ASN A 135 18.22 14.64 5.70
C ASN A 135 16.72 14.32 5.74
N ALA A 136 16.09 14.36 6.92
CA ALA A 136 14.65 14.11 7.09
C ALA A 136 13.73 14.79 6.04
N PRO A 137 13.95 16.06 5.63
CA PRO A 137 13.14 16.66 4.56
C PRO A 137 13.35 16.02 3.17
N ASP A 138 14.54 15.51 2.86
CA ASP A 138 14.83 14.89 1.58
C ASP A 138 14.25 13.47 1.50
N ALA A 139 14.36 12.69 2.58
CA ALA A 139 13.67 11.40 2.69
C ALA A 139 12.14 11.56 2.60
N ARG A 140 11.55 12.62 3.20
CA ARG A 140 10.11 12.93 3.07
C ARG A 140 9.73 13.19 1.62
N ARG A 141 10.52 14.00 0.90
CA ARG A 141 10.30 14.28 -0.52
C ARG A 141 10.41 13.01 -1.37
N GLY A 142 11.35 12.12 -1.05
CA GLY A 142 11.49 10.83 -1.71
C GLY A 142 10.22 9.97 -1.60
N LEU A 143 9.67 9.86 -0.39
CA LEU A 143 8.42 9.13 -0.14
C LEU A 143 7.21 9.75 -0.87
N LEU A 144 7.08 11.08 -0.84
CA LEU A 144 6.02 11.76 -1.59
C LEU A 144 6.17 11.55 -3.12
N THR A 145 7.41 11.50 -3.61
CA THR A 145 7.69 11.18 -5.01
C THR A 145 7.30 9.74 -5.34
N GLU A 146 7.61 8.78 -4.47
CA GLU A 146 7.19 7.38 -4.62
C GLU A 146 5.66 7.26 -4.71
N SER A 147 4.93 7.93 -3.81
CA SER A 147 3.46 7.99 -3.82
C SER A 147 2.93 8.59 -5.13
N ALA A 148 3.49 9.73 -5.54
CA ALA A 148 3.08 10.40 -6.78
C ALA A 148 3.33 9.53 -8.03
N MET A 149 4.46 8.82 -8.09
CA MET A 149 4.79 7.93 -9.19
C MET A 149 3.83 6.74 -9.24
N ALA A 150 3.52 6.13 -8.11
CA ALA A 150 2.55 5.02 -8.04
C ALA A 150 1.15 5.45 -8.55
N ILE A 151 0.68 6.63 -8.13
CA ILE A 151 -0.60 7.20 -8.60
C ILE A 151 -0.55 7.53 -10.09
N ARG A 152 0.57 8.07 -10.58
CA ARG A 152 0.74 8.33 -12.01
C ARG A 152 0.72 7.04 -12.82
N THR A 153 1.32 5.96 -12.31
CA THR A 153 1.25 4.64 -12.93
C THR A 153 -0.19 4.13 -12.95
N LEU A 154 -0.96 4.27 -11.87
CA LEU A 154 -2.38 3.91 -11.84
C LEU A 154 -3.21 4.67 -12.89
N ILE A 155 -3.01 5.99 -12.98
CA ILE A 155 -3.73 6.84 -13.95
C ILE A 155 -3.24 6.57 -15.39
N GLY A 156 -1.99 6.16 -15.58
CA GLY A 156 -1.41 5.85 -16.89
C GLY A 156 -1.67 4.42 -17.38
N ALA A 157 -1.88 3.47 -16.46
CA ALA A 157 -2.21 2.07 -16.72
C ALA A 157 -3.43 1.85 -17.65
N PRO A 158 -4.53 2.65 -17.61
CA PRO A 158 -5.66 2.47 -18.54
C PRO A 158 -5.31 2.65 -20.03
N ARG A 159 -4.08 3.09 -20.39
CA ARG A 159 -3.64 3.21 -21.79
C ARG A 159 -2.85 2.00 -22.31
N ALA A 160 -2.47 1.06 -21.44
CA ALA A 160 -1.63 -0.08 -21.81
C ALA A 160 -2.39 -1.40 -21.99
N SER A 161 -3.74 -1.39 -21.98
CA SER A 161 -4.55 -2.50 -22.46
C SER A 161 -4.86 -2.32 -23.95
N VAL A 162 -3.81 -2.28 -24.78
CA VAL A 162 -3.94 -2.42 -26.24
C VAL A 162 -3.10 -3.61 -26.68
N GLY A 163 -3.79 -4.70 -27.00
CA GLY A 163 -3.41 -5.68 -28.00
C GLY A 163 -2.24 -6.61 -27.68
N LEU A 164 -2.57 -7.85 -27.29
CA LEU A 164 -2.10 -9.01 -28.05
C LEU A 164 -3.29 -9.96 -28.23
N ILE A 165 -4.00 -9.71 -29.32
CA ILE A 165 -4.76 -10.72 -30.06
C ILE A 165 -3.76 -11.23 -31.10
N GLY A 166 -3.48 -12.53 -31.10
CA GLY A 166 -2.54 -13.16 -32.04
C GLY A 166 -2.26 -14.60 -31.65
#